data_AF-A0A158NMT4-F1
#
_entry.id   AF-A0A158NMT4-F1
#
_cell.length_a   1.000
_cell.length_b   1.000
_cell.length_c   1.000
_cell.angle_alpha   90.00
_cell.angle_beta   90.00
_cell.angle_gamma   90.00
#
_symmetry.space_group_name_H-M   'P 1'
#
loop_
_entity.id
_entity.type
_entity.pdbx_description
1 polymer ?
#
loop_
_entity_poly.entity_id
_entity_poly.type
_entity_poly.pdbx_seq_one_letter_code
_entity_poly.pdbx_strand_id
1 'polypeptide(L)'
;MYRHASCFNFYPLISFLQARNYAARKGTREKARKKKIKKVIEKVGFIPHDQRMKVTGVKKTLELKDISPDDSKKPEPIDNVWISKYHKWKIDSFEEAVQNHRETHHPTIYNLPNEPIKAFLELDMQGVKKTKFVDSFTRIVCLPHVFDHGQTRKLLVFCKSLEMEEIARNAGADYVGGKQLIKQIQNGQFSMKEYDIILSEPTILPDLLLIRGLMRKRFPNAKSGTLDTDLKTMITKFSTGMKYMGKPHEILKSFGTVDIAFGTLDMDTKQLEENFATIIKDVNKERPRRPGPFITRALITCSPSPEKFKIDFEQYLSEDKVTEEAEEEEARQDAVIASH
;
A
#
# COMPACT_ATOMS: atom_id res chain seq x y z
N MET A 1 25.65 -50.94 -64.29
CA MET A 1 24.92 -49.92 -65.07
C MET A 1 25.24 -48.56 -64.48
N TYR A 2 26.09 -47.79 -65.14
CA TYR A 2 26.36 -46.38 -64.85
C TYR A 2 25.18 -45.51 -65.28
N ARG A 3 24.83 -44.50 -64.48
CA ARG A 3 24.24 -43.19 -64.87
C ARG A 3 24.16 -42.32 -63.61
N HIS A 4 25.27 -41.67 -63.27
CA HIS A 4 25.51 -40.23 -63.46
C HIS A 4 24.58 -39.32 -62.65
N ALA A 5 25.12 -38.86 -61.52
CA ALA A 5 24.74 -37.61 -60.89
C ALA A 5 25.01 -36.46 -61.86
N SER A 6 23.99 -35.67 -62.18
CA SER A 6 24.09 -34.41 -62.89
C SER A 6 23.91 -33.26 -61.89
N CYS A 7 25.03 -32.62 -61.55
CA CYS A 7 25.04 -31.33 -60.89
C CYS A 7 24.44 -30.29 -61.86
N PHE A 8 23.26 -29.76 -61.55
CA PHE A 8 22.76 -28.55 -62.19
C PHE A 8 22.99 -27.35 -61.27
N ASN A 9 24.05 -26.61 -61.59
CA ASN A 9 24.30 -25.26 -61.10
C ASN A 9 23.15 -24.35 -61.55
N PHE A 10 22.23 -24.00 -60.64
CA PHE A 10 21.32 -22.89 -60.85
C PHE A 10 21.90 -21.63 -60.22
N TYR A 11 22.55 -20.83 -61.06
CA TYR A 11 22.85 -19.43 -60.79
C TYR A 11 21.54 -18.67 -60.48
N PRO A 12 21.53 -17.75 -59.50
CA PRO A 12 20.35 -16.93 -59.24
C PRO A 12 20.18 -15.94 -60.40
N LEU A 13 19.05 -16.05 -61.09
CA LEU A 13 18.54 -15.04 -62.02
C LEU A 13 18.35 -13.73 -61.26
N ILE A 14 19.31 -12.83 -61.40
CA ILE A 14 19.21 -11.43 -60.99
C ILE A 14 18.11 -10.80 -61.84
N SER A 15 16.94 -10.59 -61.23
CA SER A 15 15.91 -9.72 -61.80
C SER A 15 16.49 -8.31 -61.92
N PHE A 16 16.89 -7.92 -63.13
CA PHE A 16 17.17 -6.54 -63.48
C PHE A 16 15.86 -5.73 -63.39
N LEU A 17 15.50 -5.28 -62.19
CA LEU A 17 14.62 -4.14 -62.04
C LEU A 17 15.34 -2.95 -62.68
N GLN A 18 14.83 -2.47 -63.81
CA GLN A 18 15.21 -1.16 -64.34
C GLN A 18 14.90 -0.11 -63.27
N ALA A 19 15.92 0.27 -62.50
CA ALA A 19 15.85 1.42 -61.62
C ALA A 19 15.68 2.66 -62.50
N ARG A 20 14.42 3.07 -62.72
CA ARG A 20 14.09 4.37 -63.31
C ARG A 20 14.59 5.43 -62.35
N ASN A 21 15.80 5.93 -62.60
CA ASN A 21 16.37 7.07 -61.91
C ASN A 21 15.57 8.31 -62.31
N TYR A 22 14.44 8.56 -61.64
CA TYR A 22 13.75 9.84 -61.72
C TYR A 22 14.75 10.92 -61.32
N ALA A 23 15.08 11.80 -62.27
CA ALA A 23 15.87 12.99 -61.97
C ALA A 23 15.17 13.74 -60.82
N ALA A 24 15.86 13.89 -59.69
CA ALA A 24 15.30 14.54 -58.53
C ALA A 24 14.79 15.93 -58.92
N ARG A 25 13.54 16.26 -58.54
CA ARG A 25 12.89 17.55 -58.82
C ARG A 25 13.85 18.71 -58.57
N LYS A 26 14.04 19.59 -59.57
CA LYS A 26 14.94 20.76 -59.51
C LYS A 26 14.68 21.53 -58.19
N GLY A 27 15.72 21.70 -57.36
CA GLY A 27 15.64 22.36 -56.05
C GLY A 27 15.53 21.45 -54.81
N THR A 28 15.30 20.15 -54.94
CA THR A 28 15.29 19.20 -53.80
C THR A 28 16.67 19.04 -53.16
N ARG A 29 17.72 18.92 -53.97
CA ARG A 29 19.12 18.88 -53.49
C ARG A 29 19.55 20.18 -52.83
N GLU A 30 19.09 21.33 -53.32
CA GLU A 30 19.38 22.64 -52.72
C GLU A 30 18.64 22.84 -51.40
N LYS A 31 17.37 22.42 -51.29
CA LYS A 31 16.64 22.40 -50.02
C LYS A 31 17.32 21.47 -49.00
N ALA A 32 17.77 20.29 -49.42
CA ALA A 32 18.52 19.38 -48.56
C ALA A 32 19.87 19.99 -48.12
N ARG A 33 20.59 20.68 -49.01
CA ARG A 33 21.83 21.41 -48.67
C ARG A 33 21.55 22.59 -47.72
N LYS A 34 20.52 23.41 -47.97
CA LYS A 34 20.11 24.49 -47.05
C LYS A 34 19.67 23.96 -45.68
N LYS A 35 18.98 22.81 -45.62
CA LYS A 35 18.59 22.15 -44.36
C LYS A 35 19.80 21.62 -43.59
N LYS A 36 20.84 21.13 -44.30
CA LYS A 36 22.13 20.76 -43.69
C LYS A 36 22.88 21.99 -43.17
N ILE A 37 22.91 23.09 -43.92
CA ILE A 37 23.57 24.34 -43.51
C ILE A 37 22.87 24.98 -42.30
N LYS A 38 21.53 24.93 -42.23
CA LYS A 38 20.77 25.44 -41.07
C LYS A 38 20.90 24.58 -39.81
N LYS A 39 21.35 23.33 -39.91
CA LYS A 39 21.64 22.50 -38.75
C LYS A 39 23.03 22.88 -38.24
N VAL A 40 23.15 24.08 -37.68
CA VAL A 40 24.31 24.48 -36.88
C VAL A 40 24.35 23.50 -35.72
N ILE A 41 25.28 22.56 -35.77
CA ILE A 41 25.54 21.64 -34.68
C ILE A 41 26.27 22.48 -33.64
N GLU A 42 25.54 23.06 -32.69
CA GLU A 42 26.14 23.51 -31.45
C GLU A 42 26.81 22.28 -30.84
N LYS A 43 28.15 22.25 -30.86
CA LYS A 43 28.92 21.24 -30.15
C LYS A 43 28.65 21.47 -28.67
N VAL A 44 27.67 20.76 -28.15
CA VAL A 44 27.42 20.70 -26.71
C VAL A 44 28.74 20.25 -26.08
N GLY A 45 29.34 21.12 -25.27
CA GLY A 45 30.58 20.81 -24.56
C GLY A 45 30.44 19.51 -23.78
N PHE A 46 31.56 18.83 -23.51
CA PHE A 46 31.55 17.59 -22.75
C PHE A 46 30.86 17.81 -21.39
N ILE A 47 29.65 17.25 -21.25
CA ILE A 47 28.91 17.26 -19.99
C ILE A 47 29.43 16.06 -19.17
N PRO A 48 30.03 16.30 -17.98
CA PRO A 48 30.40 15.24 -17.04
C PRO A 48 29.21 14.32 -16.73
N HIS A 49 29.46 13.04 -16.50
CA HIS A 49 28.40 12.03 -16.32
C HIS A 49 27.34 12.45 -15.28
N ASP A 50 27.80 12.99 -14.14
CA ASP A 50 26.96 13.44 -13.03
C ASP A 50 26.07 14.65 -13.38
N GLN A 51 26.43 15.40 -14.42
CA GLN A 51 25.69 16.57 -14.87
C GLN A 51 24.73 16.24 -16.03
N ARG A 52 24.88 15.09 -16.71
CA ARG A 52 23.97 14.70 -17.80
C ARG A 52 22.53 14.56 -17.33
N MET A 53 22.32 13.90 -16.17
CA MET A 53 20.99 13.70 -15.59
C MET A 53 20.28 15.03 -15.28
N LYS A 54 21.05 16.05 -14.86
CA LYS A 54 20.53 17.39 -14.57
C LYS A 54 20.15 18.15 -15.85
N VAL A 55 20.93 17.99 -16.92
CA VAL A 55 20.75 18.71 -18.20
C VAL A 55 19.61 18.12 -19.04
N THR A 56 19.36 16.81 -18.98
CA THR A 56 18.28 16.19 -19.76
C THR A 56 16.88 16.49 -19.24
N GLY A 57 16.71 16.98 -18.01
CA GLY A 57 15.39 17.29 -17.43
C GLY A 57 14.44 16.10 -17.27
N VAL A 58 14.81 14.91 -17.75
CA VAL A 58 14.05 13.67 -17.62
C VAL A 58 14.20 13.20 -16.17
N LYS A 59 13.28 13.64 -15.30
CA LYS A 59 13.01 12.91 -14.07
C LYS A 59 12.61 11.50 -14.49
N LYS A 60 13.41 10.49 -14.14
CA LYS A 60 13.08 9.09 -14.42
C LYS A 60 11.72 8.80 -13.77
N THR A 61 10.70 8.57 -14.59
CA THR A 61 9.41 8.07 -14.12
C THR A 61 9.64 6.67 -13.58
N LEU A 62 9.56 6.50 -12.26
CA LEU A 62 9.62 5.18 -11.65
C LEU A 62 8.39 4.39 -12.06
N GLU A 63 8.60 3.18 -12.57
CA GLU A 63 7.52 2.24 -12.86
C GLU A 63 7.33 1.27 -11.69
N LEU A 64 6.16 0.62 -11.60
CA LEU A 64 5.88 -0.35 -10.54
C LEU A 64 6.94 -1.47 -10.48
N LYS A 65 7.46 -1.89 -11.63
CA LYS A 65 8.48 -2.93 -11.75
C LYS A 65 9.82 -2.57 -11.10
N ASP A 66 10.10 -1.28 -10.95
CA ASP A 66 11.33 -0.82 -10.28
C ASP A 66 11.23 -0.93 -8.75
N ILE A 67 10.01 -1.02 -8.20
CA ILE A 67 9.72 -0.99 -6.76
C ILE A 67 9.31 -2.37 -6.26
N SER A 68 8.31 -2.97 -6.90
CA SER A 68 7.84 -4.32 -6.59
C SER A 68 8.15 -5.24 -7.76
N PRO A 69 9.09 -6.20 -7.60
CA PRO A 69 9.42 -7.12 -8.67
C PRO A 69 8.22 -8.03 -8.93
N ASP A 70 7.71 -7.95 -10.16
CA ASP A 70 6.68 -8.87 -10.68
C ASP A 70 7.35 -10.19 -11.07
N ASP A 71 6.97 -11.27 -10.39
CA ASP A 71 7.49 -12.62 -10.59
C ASP A 71 6.52 -13.53 -11.37
N SER A 72 5.35 -13.02 -11.76
CA SER A 72 4.28 -13.81 -12.41
C SER A 72 4.72 -14.58 -13.66
N LYS A 73 5.63 -14.02 -14.46
CA LYS A 73 6.14 -14.60 -15.71
C LYS A 73 7.33 -15.54 -15.54
N LYS A 74 7.86 -15.69 -14.33
CA LYS A 74 9.04 -16.52 -14.07
C LYS A 74 8.62 -17.99 -13.92
N PRO A 75 9.50 -18.96 -14.25
CA PRO A 75 9.25 -20.37 -13.95
C PRO A 75 9.26 -20.63 -12.45
N GLU A 76 8.57 -21.69 -12.05
CA GLU A 76 8.66 -22.25 -10.69
C GLU A 76 10.00 -22.98 -10.53
N PRO A 77 10.61 -22.94 -9.35
CA PRO A 77 11.84 -23.67 -9.10
C PRO A 77 11.58 -25.18 -9.16
N ILE A 78 12.44 -25.89 -9.87
CA ILE A 78 12.39 -27.37 -9.97
C ILE A 78 13.14 -27.99 -8.80
N ASP A 79 14.29 -27.40 -8.45
CA ASP A 79 15.17 -27.87 -7.39
C ASP A 79 14.92 -27.14 -6.07
N ASN A 80 15.46 -27.68 -4.98
CA ASN A 80 15.43 -27.03 -3.65
C ASN A 80 16.37 -25.82 -3.53
N VAL A 81 17.34 -25.68 -4.45
CA VAL A 81 18.27 -24.55 -4.48
C VAL A 81 18.17 -23.89 -5.83
N TRP A 82 17.74 -22.63 -5.83
CA TRP A 82 17.56 -21.86 -7.05
C TRP A 82 17.95 -20.39 -6.85
N ILE A 83 18.22 -19.72 -7.96
CA ILE A 83 18.51 -18.28 -7.94
C ILE A 83 17.18 -17.53 -7.94
N SER A 84 16.91 -16.79 -6.85
CA SER A 84 15.68 -16.02 -6.62
C SER A 84 15.37 -15.00 -7.72
N LYS A 85 16.39 -14.50 -8.43
CA LYS A 85 16.21 -13.56 -9.53
C LYS A 85 15.41 -14.15 -10.70
N TYR A 86 15.62 -15.44 -11.00
CA TYR A 86 15.10 -16.08 -12.22
C TYR A 86 13.83 -16.91 -12.01
N HIS A 87 13.46 -17.19 -10.76
CA HIS A 87 12.31 -18.02 -10.44
C HIS A 87 11.25 -17.22 -9.70
N LYS A 88 10.03 -17.75 -9.66
CA LYS A 88 8.96 -17.24 -8.79
C LYS A 88 9.38 -17.31 -7.33
N TRP A 89 8.86 -16.38 -6.53
CA TRP A 89 9.06 -16.42 -5.10
C TRP A 89 8.24 -17.57 -4.52
N LYS A 90 8.85 -18.40 -3.66
CA LYS A 90 8.15 -19.46 -2.93
C LYS A 90 7.05 -18.82 -2.07
N ILE A 91 5.87 -19.42 -2.09
CA ILE A 91 4.78 -19.09 -1.19
C ILE A 91 4.89 -20.09 -0.03
N ASP A 92 5.14 -19.57 1.17
CA ASP A 92 5.30 -20.37 2.38
C ASP A 92 3.95 -20.48 3.11
N SER A 93 3.77 -21.59 3.83
CA SER A 93 2.65 -21.70 4.77
C SER A 93 2.86 -20.76 5.96
N PHE A 94 1.78 -20.34 6.61
CA PHE A 94 1.87 -19.42 7.75
C PHE A 94 2.70 -20.03 8.90
N GLU A 95 2.46 -21.30 9.21
CA GLU A 95 3.20 -22.02 10.26
C GLU A 95 4.70 -22.13 9.94
N GLU A 96 5.06 -22.48 8.69
CA GLU A 96 6.45 -22.58 8.25
C GLU A 96 7.16 -21.21 8.30
N ALA A 97 6.49 -20.14 7.87
CA ALA A 97 7.04 -18.79 7.93
C ALA A 97 7.33 -18.34 9.38
N VAL A 98 6.42 -18.63 10.32
CA VAL A 98 6.64 -18.32 11.75
C VAL A 98 7.75 -19.17 12.33
N GLN A 99 7.82 -20.46 12.00
CA GLN A 99 8.84 -21.37 12.47
C GLN A 99 10.24 -20.94 11.99
N ASN A 100 10.39 -20.57 10.72
CA ASN A 100 11.65 -20.05 10.18
C ASN A 100 12.09 -18.77 10.91
N HIS A 101 11.16 -17.87 11.22
CA HIS A 101 11.48 -16.69 12.03
C HIS A 101 11.89 -17.05 13.46
N ARG A 102 11.27 -18.05 14.10
CA ARG A 102 11.70 -18.53 15.43
C ARG A 102 13.11 -19.13 15.39
N GLU A 103 13.44 -19.87 14.34
CA GLU A 103 14.78 -20.44 14.15
C GLU A 103 15.85 -19.35 14.00
N THR A 104 15.58 -18.31 13.21
CA THR A 104 16.51 -17.17 13.11
C THR A 104 16.69 -16.44 14.44
N HIS A 105 15.64 -16.33 15.26
CA HIS A 105 15.69 -15.62 16.56
C HIS A 105 16.17 -16.50 17.73
N HIS A 106 16.60 -17.73 17.44
CA HIS A 106 17.14 -18.66 18.43
C HIS A 106 18.28 -18.01 19.25
N PRO A 107 18.45 -18.37 20.53
CA PRO A 107 19.53 -17.87 21.40
C PRO A 107 20.95 -17.94 20.82
N THR A 108 21.19 -18.89 19.92
CA THR A 108 22.51 -19.06 19.25
C THR A 108 22.77 -18.03 18.15
N ILE A 109 21.73 -17.41 17.58
CA ILE A 109 21.84 -16.52 16.43
C ILE A 109 21.61 -15.07 16.87
N TYR A 110 20.35 -14.65 17.03
CA TYR A 110 20.01 -13.27 17.41
C TYR A 110 19.65 -13.12 18.89
N ASN A 111 19.26 -14.20 19.58
CA ASN A 111 18.90 -14.18 21.00
C ASN A 111 17.79 -13.17 21.36
N LEU A 112 16.74 -13.14 20.55
CA LEU A 112 15.58 -12.26 20.72
C LEU A 112 14.27 -13.05 20.56
N PRO A 113 13.91 -13.93 21.51
CA PRO A 113 12.71 -14.76 21.41
C PRO A 113 11.40 -13.97 21.46
N ASN A 114 11.37 -12.82 22.14
CA ASN A 114 10.16 -12.03 22.36
C ASN A 114 9.90 -10.96 21.29
N GLU A 115 10.65 -10.96 20.20
CA GLU A 115 10.61 -9.89 19.21
C GLU A 115 9.27 -9.86 18.44
N PRO A 116 8.71 -8.67 18.17
CA PRO A 116 7.45 -8.54 17.44
C PRO A 116 7.58 -8.93 15.97
N ILE A 117 6.77 -9.90 15.57
CA ILE A 117 6.63 -10.31 14.18
C ILE A 117 5.67 -9.37 13.46
N LYS A 118 6.00 -9.03 12.21
CA LYS A 118 5.30 -8.00 11.42
C LYS A 118 4.80 -8.54 10.09
N ALA A 119 3.64 -8.05 9.70
CA ALA A 119 3.06 -8.21 8.39
C ALA A 119 3.38 -6.99 7.55
N PHE A 120 4.20 -7.18 6.53
CA PHE A 120 4.47 -6.18 5.51
C PHE A 120 3.56 -6.43 4.31
N LEU A 121 2.63 -5.51 4.08
CA LEU A 121 1.66 -5.57 3.00
C LEU A 121 1.98 -4.53 1.93
N GLU A 122 1.91 -4.95 0.69
CA GLU A 122 1.94 -4.06 -0.47
C GLU A 122 0.52 -3.82 -0.94
N LEU A 123 0.23 -2.55 -1.23
CA LEU A 123 -1.10 -2.09 -1.58
C LEU A 123 -1.09 -1.42 -2.95
N ASP A 124 -2.17 -1.63 -3.71
CA ASP A 124 -2.48 -0.85 -4.89
C ASP A 124 -3.42 0.31 -4.51
N MET A 125 -2.81 1.48 -4.32
CA MET A 125 -3.42 2.73 -3.89
C MET A 125 -4.06 3.49 -5.06
N GLN A 126 -4.23 2.88 -6.22
CA GLN A 126 -5.02 3.47 -7.30
C GLN A 126 -6.48 3.65 -6.88
N GLY A 127 -7.05 4.83 -7.10
CA GLY A 127 -8.46 5.10 -6.83
C GLY A 127 -9.37 4.71 -8.00
N VAL A 128 -10.64 5.10 -7.92
CA VAL A 128 -11.66 4.84 -8.95
C VAL A 128 -11.24 5.40 -10.32
N LYS A 129 -10.63 6.58 -10.33
CA LYS A 129 -10.07 7.21 -11.53
C LYS A 129 -8.56 7.01 -11.54
N LYS A 130 -7.97 6.74 -12.71
CA LYS A 130 -6.52 6.56 -12.89
C LYS A 130 -5.67 7.74 -12.37
N THR A 131 -6.24 8.94 -12.32
CA THR A 131 -5.57 10.16 -11.85
C THR A 131 -5.72 10.41 -10.35
N LYS A 132 -6.62 9.69 -9.67
CA LYS A 132 -6.88 9.84 -8.24
C LYS A 132 -6.28 8.66 -7.49
N PHE A 133 -5.49 8.95 -6.48
CA PHE A 133 -4.87 7.94 -5.62
C PHE A 133 -5.49 7.99 -4.23
N VAL A 134 -5.38 6.89 -3.49
CA VAL A 134 -5.74 6.83 -2.08
C VAL A 134 -4.70 7.61 -1.29
N ASP A 135 -5.17 8.54 -0.46
CA ASP A 135 -4.29 9.30 0.44
C ASP A 135 -3.75 8.41 1.56
N SER A 136 -2.72 8.88 2.26
CA SER A 136 -2.25 8.17 3.45
C SER A 136 -3.35 8.10 4.50
N PHE A 137 -3.51 6.93 5.10
CA PHE A 137 -4.51 6.69 6.13
C PHE A 137 -3.88 6.04 7.35
N THR A 138 -4.47 6.30 8.51
CA THR A 138 -4.06 5.74 9.79
C THR A 138 -5.26 5.10 10.43
N ARG A 139 -5.11 3.84 10.84
CA ARG A 139 -6.19 3.05 11.44
C ARG A 139 -5.66 2.27 12.64
N ILE A 140 -6.60 1.87 13.50
CA ILE A 140 -6.33 1.04 14.67
C ILE A 140 -7.22 -0.21 14.57
N VAL A 141 -6.58 -1.38 14.52
CA VAL A 141 -7.23 -2.68 14.50
C VAL A 141 -7.34 -3.21 15.92
N CYS A 142 -8.48 -3.77 16.28
CA CYS A 142 -8.59 -4.57 17.50
C CYS A 142 -8.19 -6.00 17.15
N LEU A 143 -7.13 -6.50 17.78
CA LEU A 143 -6.69 -7.89 17.60
C LEU A 143 -7.42 -8.80 18.60
N PRO A 144 -7.78 -10.03 18.21
CA PRO A 144 -8.39 -10.99 19.12
C PRO A 144 -7.42 -11.41 20.24
N HIS A 145 -6.14 -11.60 19.92
CA HIS A 145 -5.10 -11.93 20.90
C HIS A 145 -4.21 -10.72 21.12
N VAL A 146 -4.33 -10.13 22.31
CA VAL A 146 -3.61 -8.91 22.70
C VAL A 146 -2.19 -9.27 23.13
N PHE A 147 -1.23 -8.47 22.68
CA PHE A 147 0.17 -8.55 23.11
C PHE A 147 0.70 -7.15 23.44
N ASP A 148 1.76 -7.10 24.25
CA ASP A 148 2.38 -5.83 24.62
C ASP A 148 3.17 -5.27 23.43
N HIS A 149 2.77 -4.10 22.98
CA HIS A 149 3.36 -3.39 21.85
C HIS A 149 4.19 -2.18 22.30
N GLY A 150 4.38 -2.00 23.62
CA GLY A 150 5.21 -0.96 24.21
C GLY A 150 4.72 0.47 23.97
N GLN A 151 3.49 0.67 23.46
CA GLN A 151 2.90 1.98 23.25
C GLN A 151 1.77 2.22 24.24
N THR A 152 2.02 3.04 25.24
CA THR A 152 0.97 3.60 26.09
C THR A 152 0.37 4.82 25.40
N ARG A 153 -0.93 4.83 25.13
CA ARG A 153 -1.63 5.97 24.51
C ARG A 153 -2.56 6.61 25.51
N LYS A 154 -2.50 7.94 25.62
CA LYS A 154 -3.41 8.69 26.50
C LYS A 154 -4.71 9.04 25.78
N LEU A 155 -5.84 8.64 26.35
CA LEU A 155 -7.18 8.78 25.80
C LEU A 155 -7.95 9.89 26.51
N LEU A 156 -8.45 10.84 25.72
CA LEU A 156 -9.37 11.89 26.17
C LEU A 156 -10.76 11.63 25.58
N VAL A 157 -11.77 11.46 26.44
CA VAL A 157 -13.14 11.15 26.00
C VAL A 157 -14.08 12.31 26.31
N PHE A 158 -14.86 12.71 25.30
CA PHE A 158 -15.92 13.71 25.46
C PHE A 158 -17.31 13.09 25.41
N CYS A 159 -18.10 13.34 26.47
CA CYS A 159 -19.46 12.83 26.62
C CYS A 159 -20.38 13.94 27.14
N LYS A 160 -21.66 13.92 26.77
CA LYS A 160 -22.62 14.93 27.26
C LYS A 160 -23.33 14.50 28.54
N SER A 161 -23.62 13.21 28.68
CA SER A 161 -24.31 12.62 29.83
C SER A 161 -23.33 12.19 30.91
N LEU A 162 -23.66 12.44 32.19
CA LEU A 162 -22.88 11.97 33.34
C LEU A 162 -22.77 10.44 33.37
N GLU A 163 -23.82 9.72 32.96
CA GLU A 163 -23.81 8.25 32.88
C GLU A 163 -22.75 7.76 31.87
N MET A 164 -22.67 8.43 30.72
CA MET A 164 -21.67 8.11 29.69
C MET A 164 -20.26 8.47 30.16
N GLU A 165 -20.12 9.55 30.95
CA GLU A 165 -18.83 9.89 31.56
C GLU A 165 -18.35 8.81 32.55
N GLU A 166 -19.25 8.25 33.36
CA GLU A 166 -18.94 7.15 34.28
C GLU A 166 -18.58 5.87 33.52
N ILE A 167 -19.32 5.53 32.46
CA ILE A 167 -19.00 4.38 31.60
C ILE A 167 -17.61 4.54 30.98
N ALA A 168 -17.28 5.72 30.47
CA ALA A 168 -15.96 5.99 29.89
C ALA A 168 -14.83 5.87 30.92
N ARG A 169 -15.05 6.38 32.15
CA ARG A 169 -14.09 6.28 33.24
C ARG A 169 -13.87 4.82 33.66
N ASN A 170 -14.95 4.06 33.77
CA ASN A 170 -14.90 2.63 34.11
C ASN A 170 -14.25 1.78 33.00
N ALA A 171 -14.33 2.22 31.74
CA ALA A 171 -13.68 1.55 30.61
C ALA A 171 -12.17 1.82 30.52
N GLY A 172 -11.61 2.69 31.39
CA GLY A 172 -10.18 2.99 31.42
C GLY A 172 -9.76 4.19 30.58
N ALA A 173 -10.64 5.16 30.35
CA ALA A 173 -10.23 6.45 29.80
C ALA A 173 -9.40 7.26 30.81
N ASP A 174 -8.27 7.83 30.38
CA ASP A 174 -7.40 8.64 31.25
C ASP A 174 -8.09 9.91 31.74
N TYR A 175 -8.85 10.57 30.85
CA TYR A 175 -9.62 11.75 31.20
C TYR A 175 -10.92 11.80 30.44
N VAL A 176 -11.98 12.19 31.14
CA VAL A 176 -13.33 12.25 30.63
C VAL A 176 -13.92 13.62 30.97
N GLY A 177 -14.61 14.26 30.03
CA GLY A 177 -15.38 15.43 30.38
C GLY A 177 -16.39 15.87 29.33
N GLY A 178 -17.41 16.60 29.79
CA GLY A 178 -18.43 17.17 28.92
C GLY A 178 -18.21 18.64 28.59
N LYS A 179 -19.32 19.40 28.62
CA LYS A 179 -19.36 20.80 28.19
C LYS A 179 -18.45 21.73 28.99
N GLN A 180 -18.24 21.44 30.28
CA GLN A 180 -17.40 22.25 31.15
C GLN A 180 -15.93 22.19 30.71
N LEU A 181 -15.45 21.00 30.35
CA LEU A 181 -14.10 20.79 29.86
C LEU A 181 -13.86 21.53 28.53
N ILE A 182 -14.85 21.52 27.63
CA ILE A 182 -14.77 22.26 26.36
C ILE A 182 -14.57 23.76 26.59
N LYS A 183 -15.27 24.34 27.59
CA LYS A 183 -15.09 25.75 27.97
C LYS A 183 -13.69 26.02 28.57
N GLN A 184 -13.20 25.14 29.43
CA GLN A 184 -11.85 25.26 30.00
C GLN A 184 -10.77 25.22 28.91
N ILE A 185 -10.94 24.35 27.91
CA ILE A 185 -10.07 24.26 26.74
C ILE A 185 -10.12 25.55 25.92
N GLN A 186 -11.31 26.08 25.68
CA GLN A 186 -11.49 27.33 24.94
C GLN A 186 -10.81 28.51 25.65
N ASN A 187 -10.88 28.54 26.98
CA ASN A 187 -10.24 29.56 27.82
C ASN A 187 -8.73 29.32 28.02
N GLY A 188 -8.18 28.23 27.49
CA GLY A 188 -6.75 27.89 27.60
C GLY A 188 -6.31 27.34 28.97
N GLN A 189 -7.25 26.97 29.84
CA GLN A 189 -6.95 26.40 31.16
C GLN A 189 -6.53 24.93 31.10
N PHE A 190 -6.94 24.20 30.06
CA PHE A 190 -6.65 22.78 29.89
C PHE A 190 -5.87 22.51 28.59
N SER A 191 -4.79 21.72 28.69
CA SER A 191 -3.94 21.37 27.55
C SER A 191 -4.27 19.99 26.99
N MET A 192 -4.84 19.94 25.78
CA MET A 192 -5.08 18.68 25.04
C MET A 192 -3.81 18.09 24.39
N LYS A 193 -2.63 18.68 24.61
CA LYS A 193 -1.40 18.22 23.95
C LYS A 193 -0.86 16.93 24.53
N GLU A 194 -1.20 16.63 25.78
CA GLU A 194 -0.76 15.43 26.50
C GLU A 194 -1.53 14.17 26.10
N TYR A 195 -2.66 14.34 25.41
CA TYR A 195 -3.51 13.24 24.96
C TYR A 195 -3.27 12.95 23.48
N ASP A 196 -3.06 11.67 23.18
CA ASP A 196 -2.74 11.19 21.83
C ASP A 196 -3.99 11.06 20.97
N ILE A 197 -5.05 10.50 21.57
CA ILE A 197 -6.30 10.18 20.88
C ILE A 197 -7.45 10.83 21.63
N ILE A 198 -8.33 11.47 20.86
CA ILE A 198 -9.53 12.10 21.36
C ILE A 198 -10.72 11.33 20.81
N LEU A 199 -11.58 10.89 21.72
CA LEU A 199 -12.78 10.11 21.43
C LEU A 199 -14.00 10.93 21.83
N SER A 200 -15.13 10.72 21.15
CA SER A 200 -16.37 11.41 21.52
C SER A 200 -17.60 10.63 21.13
N GLU A 201 -18.69 10.91 21.84
CA GLU A 201 -20.05 10.50 21.45
C GLU A 201 -20.63 11.49 20.40
N PRO A 202 -21.46 11.03 19.45
CA PRO A 202 -22.16 11.92 18.50
C PRO A 202 -22.96 13.06 19.13
N THR A 203 -23.49 12.88 20.35
CA THR A 203 -24.37 13.86 21.01
C THR A 203 -23.65 15.13 21.49
N ILE A 204 -22.34 15.07 21.75
CA ILE A 204 -21.51 16.22 22.17
C ILE A 204 -20.80 16.92 21.00
N LEU A 205 -20.89 16.35 19.78
CA LEU A 205 -20.25 16.89 18.59
C LEU A 205 -20.56 18.38 18.32
N PRO A 206 -21.82 18.88 18.48
CA PRO A 206 -22.13 20.29 18.25
C PRO A 206 -21.33 21.24 19.14
N ASP A 207 -21.09 20.85 20.40
CA ASP A 207 -20.32 21.64 21.35
C ASP A 207 -18.81 21.57 21.03
N LEU A 208 -18.31 20.42 20.55
CA LEU A 208 -16.92 20.23 20.13
C LEU A 208 -16.52 21.04 18.89
N LEU A 209 -17.48 21.45 18.06
CA LEU A 209 -17.22 22.30 16.88
C LEU A 209 -16.56 23.64 17.27
N LEU A 210 -16.84 24.15 18.47
CA LEU A 210 -16.26 25.40 18.99
C LEU A 210 -14.73 25.33 19.11
N ILE A 211 -14.19 24.15 19.46
CA ILE A 211 -12.75 23.92 19.66
C ILE A 211 -12.08 23.22 18.46
N ARG A 212 -12.80 23.03 17.35
CA ARG A 212 -12.30 22.36 16.13
C ARG A 212 -10.98 22.95 15.63
N GLY A 213 -10.83 24.27 15.67
CA GLY A 213 -9.61 24.98 15.24
C GLY A 213 -8.37 24.59 16.05
N LEU A 214 -8.54 24.24 17.34
CA LEU A 214 -7.47 23.79 18.24
C LEU A 214 -7.10 22.32 17.99
N MET A 215 -8.09 21.48 17.66
CA MET A 215 -7.90 20.04 17.49
C MET A 215 -7.33 19.65 16.11
N ARG A 216 -7.53 20.47 15.07
CA ARG A 216 -7.04 20.25 13.68
C ARG A 216 -7.26 18.81 13.18
N LYS A 217 -6.19 18.00 13.11
CA LYS A 217 -6.22 16.60 12.61
C LYS A 217 -6.70 15.58 13.65
N ARG A 218 -6.82 15.98 14.92
CA ARG A 218 -7.28 15.12 16.05
C ARG A 218 -8.78 15.23 16.31
N PHE A 219 -9.50 15.91 15.44
CA PHE A 219 -10.95 16.04 15.58
C PHE A 219 -11.62 14.66 15.38
N PRO A 220 -12.55 14.24 16.27
CA PRO A 220 -13.25 12.97 16.15
C PRO A 220 -14.00 12.84 14.82
N ASN A 221 -13.91 11.65 14.21
CA ASN A 221 -14.55 11.37 12.93
C ASN A 221 -15.03 9.91 12.91
N ALA A 222 -16.22 9.68 12.35
CA ALA A 222 -16.79 8.36 12.16
C ALA A 222 -15.89 7.48 11.29
N LYS A 223 -15.24 8.05 10.27
CA LYS A 223 -14.31 7.29 9.39
C LYS A 223 -13.10 6.74 10.16
N SER A 224 -12.57 7.49 11.11
CA SER A 224 -11.46 7.02 11.96
C SER A 224 -11.92 6.12 13.11
N GLY A 225 -13.24 5.94 13.29
CA GLY A 225 -13.83 5.20 14.39
C GLY A 225 -13.67 5.88 15.75
N THR A 226 -13.30 7.17 15.79
CA THR A 226 -13.13 7.95 17.03
C THR A 226 -14.42 8.64 17.48
N LEU A 227 -15.50 8.45 16.72
CA LEU A 227 -16.83 8.95 16.97
C LEU A 227 -17.80 7.76 16.91
N ASP A 228 -18.31 7.34 18.07
CA ASP A 228 -19.22 6.21 18.18
C ASP A 228 -20.10 6.35 19.44
N THR A 229 -21.25 5.65 19.47
CA THR A 229 -22.13 5.58 20.64
C THR A 229 -21.60 4.60 21.69
N ASP A 230 -20.98 3.50 21.25
CA ASP A 230 -20.46 2.46 22.14
C ASP A 230 -19.06 2.83 22.67
N LEU A 231 -19.04 3.65 23.73
CA LEU A 231 -17.80 4.16 24.31
C LEU A 231 -16.89 3.06 24.85
N LYS A 232 -17.45 2.00 25.46
CA LYS A 232 -16.66 0.93 26.07
C LYS A 232 -15.81 0.18 25.04
N THR A 233 -16.42 -0.25 23.94
CA THR A 233 -15.73 -0.99 22.87
C THR A 233 -14.73 -0.09 22.13
N MET A 234 -15.09 1.17 21.94
CA MET A 234 -14.21 2.18 21.36
C MET A 234 -12.97 2.40 22.23
N ILE A 235 -13.12 2.66 23.53
CA ILE A 235 -12.00 2.87 24.46
C ILE A 235 -11.07 1.66 24.49
N THR A 236 -11.63 0.44 24.60
CA THR A 236 -10.82 -0.79 24.57
C THR A 236 -10.05 -0.94 23.25
N LYS A 237 -10.69 -0.60 22.11
CA LYS A 237 -10.06 -0.65 20.79
C LYS A 237 -8.90 0.34 20.66
N PHE A 238 -9.01 1.56 21.15
CA PHE A 238 -7.93 2.56 21.03
C PHE A 238 -6.81 2.35 22.05
N SER A 239 -7.14 1.79 23.21
CA SER A 239 -6.19 1.42 24.27
C SER A 239 -5.32 0.23 23.86
N THR A 240 -5.95 -0.90 23.48
CA THR A 240 -5.23 -2.16 23.18
C THR A 240 -4.90 -2.35 21.71
N GLY A 241 -5.62 -1.67 20.82
CA GLY A 241 -5.55 -1.95 19.39
C GLY A 241 -4.25 -1.54 18.74
N MET A 242 -3.95 -2.20 17.63
CA MET A 242 -2.74 -1.98 16.88
C MET A 242 -2.90 -0.90 15.82
N LYS A 243 -2.10 0.15 15.96
CA LYS A 243 -2.06 1.27 15.02
C LYS A 243 -1.17 0.92 13.84
N TYR A 244 -1.70 1.10 12.64
CA TYR A 244 -0.95 1.01 11.41
C TYR A 244 -1.23 2.21 10.50
N MET A 245 -0.31 2.43 9.56
CA MET A 245 -0.40 3.54 8.62
C MET A 245 -0.12 3.05 7.21
N GLY A 246 -1.11 3.21 6.32
CA GLY A 246 -0.94 3.03 4.89
C GLY A 246 -0.19 4.21 4.30
N LYS A 247 1.07 3.97 3.90
CA LYS A 247 1.93 4.99 3.31
C LYS A 247 1.99 4.79 1.79
N PRO A 248 1.49 5.74 0.98
CA PRO A 248 1.77 5.74 -0.45
C PRO A 248 3.25 6.04 -0.67
N HIS A 249 3.82 5.47 -1.72
CA HIS A 249 5.20 5.73 -2.11
C HIS A 249 5.33 7.17 -2.64
N GLU A 250 6.47 7.82 -2.33
CA GLU A 250 6.67 9.26 -2.57
C GLU A 250 6.56 9.65 -4.05
N ILE A 251 7.15 8.83 -4.92
CA ILE A 251 7.15 9.04 -6.37
C ILE A 251 5.95 8.35 -7.04
N LEU A 252 5.80 7.03 -6.85
CA LEU A 252 4.72 6.24 -7.42
C LEU A 252 3.53 6.12 -6.45
N LYS A 253 2.62 7.10 -6.49
CA LYS A 253 1.45 7.15 -5.60
C LYS A 253 0.46 5.98 -5.76
N SER A 254 0.54 5.21 -6.84
CA SER A 254 -0.26 3.99 -7.03
C SER A 254 0.22 2.83 -6.16
N PHE A 255 1.46 2.86 -5.69
CA PHE A 255 2.00 1.83 -4.80
C PHE A 255 1.99 2.33 -3.36
N GLY A 256 1.49 1.49 -2.45
CA GLY A 256 1.50 1.76 -1.01
C GLY A 256 2.06 0.59 -0.22
N THR A 257 2.45 0.88 1.01
CA THR A 257 2.95 -0.14 1.95
C THR A 257 2.31 0.04 3.31
N VAL A 258 2.10 -1.07 3.99
CA VAL A 258 1.70 -1.15 5.39
C VAL A 258 2.67 -2.08 6.10
N ASP A 259 3.14 -1.66 7.25
CA ASP A 259 3.93 -2.48 8.17
C ASP A 259 3.22 -2.47 9.51
N ILE A 260 2.86 -3.65 10.02
CA ILE A 260 2.07 -3.81 11.24
C ILE A 260 2.51 -5.04 12.01
N ALA A 261 2.76 -4.88 13.31
CA ALA A 261 3.03 -6.01 14.20
C ALA A 261 1.71 -6.73 14.54
N PHE A 262 1.73 -8.06 14.52
CA PHE A 262 0.55 -8.89 14.81
C PHE A 262 0.74 -9.86 15.97
N GLY A 263 1.94 -9.93 16.53
CA GLY A 263 2.24 -10.65 17.77
C GLY A 263 3.73 -10.66 18.07
N THR A 264 4.12 -11.41 19.08
CA THR A 264 5.52 -11.75 19.37
C THR A 264 5.80 -13.20 18.97
N LEU A 265 7.06 -13.54 18.69
CA LEU A 265 7.44 -14.89 18.25
C LEU A 265 7.12 -15.99 19.27
N ASP A 266 7.05 -15.64 20.56
CA ASP A 266 6.68 -16.55 21.65
C ASP A 266 5.19 -16.95 21.67
N MET A 267 4.32 -16.20 20.99
CA MET A 267 2.88 -16.51 20.96
C MET A 267 2.60 -17.78 20.18
N ASP A 268 1.47 -18.43 20.47
CA ASP A 268 1.05 -19.63 19.74
C ASP A 268 0.79 -19.33 18.25
N THR A 269 1.13 -20.27 17.36
CA THR A 269 1.03 -20.06 15.90
C THR A 269 -0.41 -19.79 15.47
N LYS A 270 -1.39 -20.46 16.09
CA LYS A 270 -2.82 -20.26 15.81
C LYS A 270 -3.30 -18.87 16.21
N GLN A 271 -2.85 -18.38 17.36
CA GLN A 271 -3.19 -17.03 17.83
C GLN A 271 -2.62 -15.96 16.89
N LEU A 272 -1.39 -16.17 16.43
CA LEU A 272 -0.74 -15.33 15.44
C LEU A 272 -1.49 -15.32 14.10
N GLU A 273 -1.96 -16.47 13.66
CA GLU A 273 -2.72 -16.61 12.41
C GLU A 273 -4.07 -15.88 12.49
N GLU A 274 -4.81 -16.03 13.60
CA GLU A 274 -6.06 -15.32 13.83
C GLU A 274 -5.84 -13.80 13.83
N ASN A 275 -4.79 -13.32 14.50
CA ASN A 275 -4.39 -11.92 14.48
C ASN A 275 -4.09 -11.44 13.05
N PHE A 276 -3.28 -12.19 12.31
CA PHE A 276 -2.94 -11.89 10.92
C PHE A 276 -4.18 -11.81 10.02
N ALA A 277 -5.10 -12.77 10.16
CA ALA A 277 -6.37 -12.78 9.43
C ALA A 277 -7.22 -11.53 9.72
N THR A 278 -7.30 -11.10 10.99
CA THR A 278 -8.04 -9.87 11.34
C THR A 278 -7.42 -8.61 10.72
N ILE A 279 -6.09 -8.55 10.62
CA ILE A 279 -5.37 -7.43 10.00
C ILE A 279 -5.64 -7.37 8.50
N ILE A 280 -5.52 -8.50 7.79
CA ILE A 280 -5.82 -8.56 6.35
C ILE A 280 -7.26 -8.08 6.09
N LYS A 281 -8.22 -8.56 6.89
CA LYS A 281 -9.62 -8.15 6.79
C LYS A 281 -9.80 -6.65 7.06
N ASP A 282 -9.13 -6.08 8.06
CA ASP A 282 -9.24 -4.64 8.34
C ASP A 282 -8.62 -3.78 7.25
N VAL A 283 -7.45 -4.17 6.72
CA VAL A 283 -6.78 -3.46 5.63
C VAL A 283 -7.62 -3.51 4.37
N ASN A 284 -8.23 -4.66 4.05
CA ASN A 284 -9.10 -4.79 2.88
C ASN A 284 -10.36 -3.90 2.97
N LYS A 285 -10.83 -3.52 4.17
CA LYS A 285 -11.96 -2.57 4.32
C LYS A 285 -11.64 -1.16 3.81
N GLU A 286 -10.37 -0.78 3.69
CA GLU A 286 -9.98 0.53 3.11
C GLU A 286 -9.88 0.47 1.58
N ARG A 287 -10.22 -0.67 0.96
CA ARG A 287 -10.23 -0.83 -0.49
C ARG A 287 -11.06 0.29 -1.14
N PRO A 288 -10.50 1.02 -2.13
CA PRO A 288 -11.29 1.95 -2.92
C PRO A 288 -12.36 1.20 -3.73
N ARG A 289 -13.52 1.84 -3.99
CA ARG A 289 -14.61 1.29 -4.81
C ARG A 289 -14.18 1.16 -6.29
N ARG A 290 -13.31 0.20 -6.59
CA ARG A 290 -12.83 -0.14 -7.93
C ARG A 290 -12.71 -1.66 -8.06
N PRO A 291 -12.78 -2.20 -9.28
CA PRO A 291 -12.46 -3.59 -9.51
C PRO A 291 -10.96 -3.86 -9.29
N GLY A 292 -10.67 -5.06 -8.78
CA GLY A 292 -9.32 -5.58 -8.59
C GLY A 292 -8.86 -5.61 -7.11
N PRO A 293 -7.74 -6.29 -6.85
CA PRO A 293 -7.22 -6.48 -5.50
C PRO A 293 -6.66 -5.16 -4.95
N PHE A 294 -6.89 -4.93 -3.65
CA PHE A 294 -6.29 -3.82 -2.93
C PHE A 294 -4.92 -4.21 -2.34
N ILE A 295 -4.84 -5.40 -1.75
CA ILE A 295 -3.60 -6.00 -1.27
C ILE A 295 -3.00 -6.78 -2.44
N THR A 296 -1.75 -6.46 -2.81
CA THR A 296 -1.06 -7.13 -3.92
C THR A 296 -0.08 -8.20 -3.43
N ARG A 297 0.54 -7.99 -2.27
CA ARG A 297 1.51 -8.92 -1.68
C ARG A 297 1.49 -8.83 -0.16
N ALA A 298 1.53 -9.97 0.50
CA ALA A 298 1.73 -10.09 1.94
C ALA A 298 3.06 -10.80 2.24
N LEU A 299 3.88 -10.20 3.09
CA LEU A 299 5.15 -10.73 3.55
C LEU A 299 5.17 -10.75 5.07
N ILE A 300 5.71 -11.80 5.67
CA ILE A 300 6.06 -11.81 7.09
C ILE A 300 7.52 -11.45 7.27
N THR A 301 7.76 -10.48 8.14
CA THR A 301 9.10 -9.97 8.46
C THR A 301 9.28 -9.89 9.98
N CYS A 302 10.51 -10.06 10.44
CA CYS A 302 10.86 -9.89 11.85
C CYS A 302 12.25 -9.26 11.92
N SER A 303 12.38 -8.13 12.63
CA SER A 303 13.70 -7.51 12.86
C SER A 303 14.43 -8.33 13.92
N PRO A 304 15.77 -8.51 13.91
CA PRO A 304 16.77 -7.99 12.99
C PRO A 304 16.97 -8.83 11.72
N SER A 305 16.27 -9.97 11.57
CA SER A 305 16.42 -10.84 10.39
C SER A 305 16.08 -10.09 9.09
N PRO A 306 16.89 -10.22 8.02
CA PRO A 306 16.58 -9.65 6.71
C PRO A 306 15.55 -10.48 5.93
N GLU A 307 15.19 -11.66 6.44
CA GLU A 307 14.34 -12.64 5.76
C GLU A 307 12.90 -12.16 5.63
N LYS A 308 12.29 -12.47 4.48
CA LYS A 308 10.90 -12.14 4.17
C LYS A 308 10.25 -13.36 3.54
N PHE A 309 9.20 -13.86 4.17
CA PHE A 309 8.44 -15.01 3.67
C PHE A 309 7.15 -14.51 3.04
N LYS A 310 6.86 -14.97 1.81
CA LYS A 310 5.66 -14.59 1.08
C LYS A 310 4.54 -15.54 1.44
N ILE A 311 3.40 -14.98 1.82
CA ILE A 311 2.24 -15.76 2.26
C ILE A 311 1.07 -15.51 1.33
N ASP A 312 0.30 -16.58 1.11
CA ASP A 312 -0.99 -16.49 0.47
C ASP A 312 -2.01 -15.84 1.41
N PHE A 313 -2.42 -14.61 1.09
CA PHE A 313 -3.36 -13.84 1.88
C PHE A 313 -4.80 -14.01 1.41
N GLU A 314 -5.02 -14.60 0.24
CA GLU A 314 -6.36 -14.74 -0.37
C GLU A 314 -7.26 -15.65 0.50
N GLN A 315 -6.66 -16.63 1.18
CA GLN A 315 -7.34 -17.56 2.09
C GLN A 315 -8.10 -16.87 3.24
N TYR A 316 -7.66 -15.67 3.65
CA TYR A 316 -8.27 -14.93 4.76
C TYR A 316 -9.32 -13.93 4.32
N LEU A 317 -9.43 -13.68 3.02
CA LEU A 317 -10.48 -12.88 2.41
C LEU A 317 -11.66 -13.80 2.15
N SER A 318 -12.81 -13.53 2.76
CA SER A 318 -14.05 -14.20 2.36
C SER A 318 -14.31 -13.87 0.89
N GLU A 319 -14.53 -14.87 0.03
CA GLU A 319 -14.88 -14.68 -1.38
C GLU A 319 -15.95 -13.58 -1.51
N ASP A 320 -15.56 -12.47 -2.14
CA ASP A 320 -16.29 -11.21 -2.11
C ASP A 320 -17.71 -11.37 -2.71
N LYS A 321 -18.75 -11.24 -1.88
CA LYS A 321 -20.13 -10.92 -2.32
C LYS A 321 -20.30 -9.45 -2.76
N VAL A 322 -19.24 -8.64 -2.65
CA VAL A 322 -19.27 -7.18 -2.86
C VAL A 322 -19.30 -6.80 -4.34
N THR A 323 -18.88 -7.69 -5.25
CA THR A 323 -19.00 -7.46 -6.70
C THR A 323 -20.46 -7.38 -7.15
N GLU A 324 -21.37 -8.12 -6.51
CA GLU A 324 -22.80 -8.10 -6.86
C GLU A 324 -23.46 -6.78 -6.42
N GLU A 325 -23.13 -6.25 -5.22
CA GLU A 325 -23.73 -5.00 -4.73
C GLU A 325 -23.26 -3.76 -5.49
N ALA A 326 -22.01 -3.74 -5.97
CA ALA A 326 -21.48 -2.64 -6.78
C ALA A 326 -22.06 -2.64 -8.20
N GLU A 327 -22.24 -3.83 -8.79
CA GLU A 327 -22.91 -3.99 -10.09
C GLU A 327 -24.41 -3.67 -9.99
N GLU A 328 -25.07 -4.00 -8.88
CA GLU A 328 -26.46 -3.61 -8.62
C GLU A 328 -26.64 -2.10 -8.38
N GLU A 329 -25.73 -1.42 -7.67
CA GLU A 329 -25.80 0.03 -7.47
C GLU A 329 -25.58 0.81 -8.78
N GLU A 330 -24.64 0.36 -9.64
CA GLU A 330 -24.45 0.94 -10.97
C GLU A 330 -25.65 0.68 -11.89
N ALA A 331 -26.21 -0.55 -11.88
CA ALA A 331 -27.41 -0.87 -12.64
C ALA A 331 -28.64 -0.05 -12.21
N ARG A 332 -28.78 0.26 -10.90
CA ARG A 332 -29.84 1.13 -10.39
C ARG A 332 -29.64 2.59 -10.78
N GLN A 333 -28.39 3.08 -10.82
CA GLN A 333 -28.10 4.44 -11.25
C GLN A 333 -28.34 4.63 -12.75
N ASP A 334 -27.96 3.66 -13.58
CA ASP A 334 -28.21 3.69 -15.02
C ASP A 334 -29.70 3.56 -15.36
N ALA A 335 -30.46 2.77 -14.60
CA ALA A 335 -31.92 2.67 -14.76
C ALA A 335 -32.66 3.99 -14.44
N VAL A 336 -32.19 4.76 -13.46
CA VAL A 336 -32.77 6.07 -13.13
C VAL A 336 -32.49 7.11 -14.22
N ILE A 337 -31.30 7.09 -14.81
CA ILE A 337 -30.90 8.00 -15.90
C ILE A 337 -31.67 7.70 -17.20
N ALA A 338 -32.03 6.45 -17.47
CA ALA A 338 -32.83 6.06 -18.63
C ALA A 338 -34.32 6.41 -18.53
N SER A 339 -34.79 6.83 -17.35
CA SER A 339 -36.22 7.13 -17.07
C SER A 339 -36.55 8.63 -17.05
N HIS A 340 -35.55 9.50 -17.28
CA HIS A 340 -35.70 10.95 -17.48
C HIS A 340 -35.36 11.32 -18.93
#